data_AF-A0A2N2SL62-F1
#
_entry.id   AF-A0A2N2SL62-F1
#
_cell.length_a   1.000
_cell.length_b   1.000
_cell.length_c   1.000
_cell.angle_alpha   90.00
_cell.angle_beta   90.00
_cell.angle_gamma   90.00
#
_symmetry.space_group_name_H-M   'P 1'
#
loop_
_entity.id
_entity.type
_entity.pdbx_description
1 polymer ?
#
loop_
_entity_poly.entity_id
_entity_poly.type
_entity_poly.pdbx_seq_one_letter_code
_entity_poly.pdbx_strand_id
1 'polypeptide(L)'
;DGGQNWLAVDSGVTEHLFDVAWDAARARWVVAGDQGVWLTADADVSNLQHGRLDSRDMSWHTRAVPTAEGVWFAGANVGLWTGTAWLPVTNPAPLPTE
;
A
#
# COMPACT_ATOMS: atom_id res chain seq x y z
N ASP A 1 4.19 -5.79 25.37
CA ASP A 1 4.22 -6.99 26.24
C ASP A 1 4.94 -8.18 25.59
N GLY A 2 5.82 -7.97 24.60
CA GLY A 2 6.50 -9.07 23.91
C GLY A 2 5.58 -10.02 23.14
N GLY A 3 4.33 -9.62 22.85
CA GLY A 3 3.38 -10.45 22.11
C GLY A 3 2.34 -11.16 22.97
N GLN A 4 2.36 -10.98 24.30
CA GLN A 4 1.46 -11.71 25.20
C GLN A 4 -0.04 -11.43 24.96
N ASN A 5 -0.40 -10.24 24.49
CA ASN A 5 -1.77 -9.86 24.15
C ASN A 5 -1.96 -9.61 22.65
N TRP A 6 -1.10 -10.17 21.79
CA TRP A 6 -1.30 -10.06 20.35
C TRP A 6 -2.50 -10.90 19.92
N LEU A 7 -3.40 -10.27 19.17
CA LEU A 7 -4.49 -10.94 18.50
C LEU A 7 -4.11 -11.12 17.03
N ALA A 8 -4.16 -12.36 16.56
CA ALA A 8 -4.03 -12.64 15.13
C ALA A 8 -5.31 -12.18 14.42
N VAL A 9 -5.12 -11.49 13.29
CA VAL A 9 -6.21 -11.06 12.41
C VAL A 9 -5.97 -11.69 11.04
N ASP A 10 -7.01 -12.28 10.46
CA ASP A 10 -6.98 -12.75 9.08
C ASP A 10 -6.97 -11.54 8.14
N SER A 11 -5.93 -11.43 7.31
CA SER A 11 -5.78 -10.34 6.34
C SER A 11 -6.62 -10.55 5.08
N GLY A 12 -7.11 -11.77 4.84
CA GLY A 12 -7.82 -12.14 3.62
C GLY A 12 -6.95 -12.18 2.36
N VAL A 13 -5.62 -12.08 2.49
CA VAL A 13 -4.66 -12.13 1.38
C VAL A 13 -3.58 -13.18 1.67
N THR A 14 -2.96 -13.72 0.61
CA THR A 14 -1.90 -14.75 0.73
C THR A 14 -0.51 -14.20 0.48
N GLU A 15 -0.44 -13.00 -0.09
CA GLU A 15 0.77 -12.26 -0.40
C GLU A 15 1.50 -11.85 0.88
N HIS A 16 2.83 -11.77 0.81
CA HIS A 16 3.62 -11.30 1.93
C HIS A 16 3.40 -9.81 2.18
N LEU A 17 3.24 -9.43 3.45
CA LEU A 17 3.10 -8.04 3.90
C LEU A 17 4.46 -7.53 4.37
N PHE A 18 4.85 -6.33 3.93
CA PHE A 18 6.20 -5.78 4.13
C PHE A 18 6.26 -4.51 4.96
N ASP A 19 5.19 -3.71 4.98
CA ASP A 19 5.16 -2.46 5.75
C ASP A 19 3.75 -2.15 6.26
N VAL A 20 3.67 -1.48 7.40
CA VAL A 20 2.43 -0.97 7.98
C VAL A 20 2.63 0.48 8.42
N ALA A 21 1.74 1.36 7.97
CA ALA A 21 1.75 2.78 8.26
C ALA A 21 0.41 3.24 8.84
N TRP A 22 0.46 4.17 9.78
CA TRP A 22 -0.72 4.87 10.28
C TRP A 22 -1.01 6.11 9.44
N ASP A 23 -2.16 6.16 8.79
CA ASP A 23 -2.70 7.37 8.15
C ASP A 23 -3.49 8.16 9.20
N ALA A 24 -2.81 9.06 9.89
CA ALA A 24 -3.42 9.88 10.94
C ALA A 24 -4.55 10.79 10.42
N ALA A 25 -4.48 11.24 9.16
CA ALA A 25 -5.49 12.11 8.58
C ALA A 25 -6.81 11.37 8.32
N ARG A 26 -6.76 10.05 8.09
CA ARG A 26 -7.92 9.19 7.84
C ARG A 26 -8.21 8.21 8.97
N ALA A 27 -7.44 8.26 10.06
CA ALA A 27 -7.53 7.38 11.22
C ALA A 27 -7.59 5.88 10.85
N ARG A 28 -6.67 5.45 9.97
CA ARG A 28 -6.63 4.07 9.47
C ARG A 28 -5.22 3.55 9.30
N TRP A 29 -5.07 2.24 9.39
CA TRP A 29 -3.87 1.53 8.97
C TRP A 29 -3.82 1.39 7.45
N VAL A 30 -2.61 1.43 6.91
CA VAL A 30 -2.30 1.13 5.51
C VAL A 30 -1.15 0.14 5.48
N VAL A 31 -1.26 -0.89 4.65
CA VAL A 31 -0.26 -1.96 4.53
C VAL A 31 0.20 -2.08 3.09
N ALA A 32 1.51 -2.26 2.89
CA ALA A 32 2.12 -2.61 1.62
C ALA A 32 2.63 -4.06 1.64
N GLY A 33 2.66 -4.71 0.48
CA GLY A 33 3.16 -6.07 0.36
C GLY A 33 3.65 -6.43 -1.04
N ASP A 34 3.72 -7.74 -1.26
CA ASP A 34 4.14 -8.32 -2.53
C ASP A 34 3.07 -8.20 -3.61
N GLN A 35 3.51 -8.26 -4.86
CA GLN A 35 2.67 -8.25 -6.05
C GLN A 35 1.57 -7.16 -6.04
N GLY A 36 1.92 -5.95 -5.63
CA GLY A 36 1.03 -4.79 -5.64
C GLY A 36 -0.14 -4.86 -4.66
N VAL A 37 -0.12 -5.78 -3.69
CA VAL A 37 -1.17 -5.87 -2.67
C VAL A 37 -1.13 -4.64 -1.76
N TRP A 38 -2.32 -4.11 -1.47
CA TRP A 38 -2.51 -3.11 -0.42
C TRP A 38 -3.63 -3.55 0.50
N LEU A 39 -3.53 -3.14 1.77
CA LEU A 39 -4.62 -3.30 2.73
C LEU A 39 -4.85 -1.98 3.46
N THR A 40 -6.09 -1.77 3.89
CA THR A 40 -6.43 -0.74 4.86
C THR A 40 -7.33 -1.33 5.93
N ALA A 41 -7.15 -0.87 7.15
CA ALA A 41 -8.05 -1.22 8.25
C ALA A 41 -8.33 0.00 9.11
N ASP A 42 -9.50 0.08 9.72
CA ASP A 42 -9.78 1.06 10.77
C ASP A 42 -8.89 0.86 12.01
N ALA A 43 -8.94 1.81 12.94
CA ALA A 43 -8.04 1.87 14.09
C ALA A 43 -8.02 0.60 14.95
N ASP A 44 -9.18 -0.04 15.09
CA ASP A 44 -9.40 -1.27 15.86
C ASP A 44 -9.32 -2.55 15.00
N VAL A 45 -9.01 -2.42 13.70
CA VAL A 45 -8.86 -3.51 12.75
C VAL A 45 -10.12 -4.37 12.64
N SER A 46 -11.30 -3.75 12.80
CA SER A 46 -12.60 -4.41 12.68
C SER A 46 -13.13 -4.41 11.25
N ASN A 47 -12.66 -3.49 10.41
CA ASN A 47 -13.01 -3.39 9.00
C ASN A 47 -11.77 -3.36 8.11
N LEU A 48 -11.38 -4.54 7.63
CA LEU A 48 -10.24 -4.73 6.75
C LEU A 48 -10.69 -4.78 5.29
N GLN A 49 -10.04 -3.96 4.46
CA GLN A 49 -10.18 -3.95 3.02
C GLN A 49 -8.83 -4.21 2.38
N HIS A 50 -8.82 -4.90 1.26
CA HIS A 50 -7.61 -5.17 0.51
C HIS A 50 -7.86 -5.09 -0.98
N GLY A 51 -6.78 -5.00 -1.75
CA GLY A 51 -6.85 -5.04 -3.19
C GLY A 51 -5.46 -5.01 -3.80
N ARG A 52 -5.45 -4.68 -5.10
CA ARG A 52 -4.22 -4.50 -5.87
C ARG A 52 -4.15 -3.09 -6.41
N LEU A 53 -2.95 -2.52 -6.47
CA LEU A 53 -2.73 -1.19 -7.01
C LEU A 53 -3.14 -1.11 -8.49
N ASP A 54 -2.73 -2.10 -9.28
CA ASP A 54 -3.24 -2.37 -10.63
C ASP A 54 -3.34 -3.88 -10.82
N SER A 55 -4.34 -4.36 -11.57
CA SER A 55 -4.55 -5.78 -11.85
C SER A 55 -3.30 -6.52 -12.39
N ARG A 56 -2.43 -5.80 -13.09
CA ARG A 56 -1.18 -6.29 -13.70
C ARG A 56 0.07 -5.96 -12.90
N ASP A 57 -0.05 -5.25 -11.78
CA ASP A 57 1.13 -4.87 -10.99
C ASP A 57 1.64 -6.07 -10.18
N MET A 58 2.79 -6.63 -10.60
CA MET A 58 3.51 -7.69 -9.88
C MET A 58 4.65 -7.11 -9.00
N SER A 59 4.71 -5.81 -8.82
CA SER A 59 5.79 -5.16 -8.08
C SER A 59 5.65 -5.40 -6.59
N TRP A 60 6.76 -5.63 -5.90
CA TRP A 60 6.80 -5.67 -4.45
C TRP A 60 6.98 -4.24 -3.92
N HIS A 61 6.22 -3.87 -2.89
CA HIS A 61 6.32 -2.57 -2.22
C HIS A 61 6.67 -2.76 -0.76
N THR A 62 7.84 -2.25 -0.36
CA THR A 62 8.36 -2.38 1.00
C THR A 62 8.10 -1.14 1.85
N ARG A 63 7.38 -0.15 1.32
CA ARG A 63 7.01 1.05 2.06
C ARG A 63 5.67 1.61 1.61
N ALA A 64 4.82 1.96 2.57
CA ALA A 64 3.64 2.80 2.39
C ALA A 64 3.83 4.14 3.12
N VAL A 65 3.58 5.25 2.42
CA VAL A 65 3.66 6.60 3.01
C VAL A 65 2.34 7.32 2.77
N PRO A 66 1.44 7.35 3.76
CA PRO A 66 0.21 8.14 3.68
C PRO A 66 0.52 9.64 3.59
N THR A 67 -0.17 10.33 2.69
CA THR A 67 -0.12 11.78 2.50
C THR A 67 -1.54 12.36 2.36
N ALA A 68 -1.63 13.67 2.16
CA ALA A 68 -2.89 14.32 1.87
C ALA A 68 -3.49 13.83 0.54
N GLU A 69 -2.66 13.62 -0.50
CA GLU A 69 -3.10 13.24 -1.85
C GLU A 69 -3.48 11.75 -1.97
N GLY A 70 -3.00 10.90 -1.08
CA GLY A 70 -3.20 9.46 -1.15
C GLY A 70 -2.14 8.71 -0.36
N VAL A 71 -1.73 7.55 -0.86
CA VAL A 71 -0.64 6.76 -0.27
C VAL A 71 0.42 6.52 -1.32
N TRP A 72 1.65 6.93 -1.05
CA TRP A 72 2.79 6.55 -1.85
C TRP A 72 3.24 5.13 -1.51
N PHE A 73 3.34 4.29 -2.53
CA PHE A 73 3.95 2.97 -2.41
C PHE A 73 5.31 2.99 -3.09
N ALA A 74 6.33 2.44 -2.42
CA ALA A 74 7.68 2.37 -2.94
C ALA A 74 8.28 0.96 -2.77
N GLY A 75 8.97 0.50 -3.81
CA GLY A 75 9.65 -0.79 -3.88
C GLY A 75 10.22 -1.01 -5.28
N ALA A 76 9.77 -2.04 -5.99
CA ALA A 76 10.21 -2.31 -7.37
C ALA A 76 9.86 -1.18 -8.35
N ASN A 77 8.75 -0.50 -8.09
CA ASN A 77 8.38 0.78 -8.70
C ASN A 77 7.95 1.76 -7.59
N VAL A 78 7.64 3.00 -7.97
CA VAL A 78 7.10 4.02 -7.06
C VAL A 78 5.85 4.61 -7.69
N GLY A 79 4.84 4.93 -6.89
CA GLY A 79 3.63 5.57 -7.38
C GLY A 79 2.68 5.97 -6.27
N LEU A 80 1.66 6.75 -6.65
CA LEU A 80 0.61 7.22 -5.76
C LEU A 80 -0.65 6.38 -5.95
N TRP A 81 -1.16 5.81 -4.87
CA TRP A 81 -2.51 5.27 -4.79
C TRP A 81 -3.47 6.33 -4.27
N THR A 82 -4.46 6.70 -5.07
CA THR A 82 -5.46 7.73 -4.70
C THR A 82 -6.64 7.17 -3.90
N GLY A 83 -6.67 5.85 -3.67
CA GLY A 83 -7.85 5.12 -3.19
C GLY A 83 -8.68 4.51 -4.31
N THR A 84 -8.51 4.97 -5.55
CA THR A 84 -9.23 4.47 -6.72
C THR A 84 -8.35 4.23 -7.94
N ALA A 85 -7.18 4.89 -8.02
CA ALA A 85 -6.27 4.78 -9.14
C ALA A 85 -4.81 4.69 -8.66
N TRP A 86 -4.05 3.88 -9.39
CA TRP A 86 -2.59 3.79 -9.25
C TRP A 86 -1.92 4.69 -10.28
N LEU A 87 -1.09 5.62 -9.81
CA LEU A 87 -0.36 6.58 -10.61
C LEU A 87 1.15 6.29 -10.46
N PRO A 88 1.71 5.36 -11.26
CA PRO A 88 3.13 5.06 -11.20
C PRO A 88 3.96 6.26 -11.65
N VAL A 89 5.07 6.49 -10.97
CA VAL A 89 6.13 7.38 -11.43
C VAL A 89 6.78 6.73 -12.64
N THR A 90 6.58 7.35 -13.79
CA THR A 90 7.19 6.93 -15.04
C THR A 90 8.32 7.89 -15.38
N ASN A 91 9.33 7.40 -16.09
CA ASN A 91 10.27 8.31 -16.73
C ASN A 91 9.51 9.12 -17.77
N PRO A 92 9.73 10.45 -17.85
CA PRO A 92 9.20 11.23 -18.95
C PRO A 92 9.71 10.63 -20.26
N ALA A 93 8.86 10.65 -21.29
CA ALA A 93 9.27 10.23 -22.63
C ALA A 93 10.54 11.01 -23.04
N PRO A 94 11.50 10.38 -23.75
CA PRO A 94 12.62 11.10 -24.31
C PRO A 94 12.09 12.26 -25.17
N LEU A 95 12.72 13.44 -25.07
CA LEU A 95 12.40 14.54 -25.97
C LEU A 95 12.62 14.08 -27.43
N PRO A 96 11.79 14.53 -28.39
CA PRO A 96 12.03 14.24 -29.79
C PRO A 96 13.42 14.72 -30.19
N THR A 97 14.20 13.86 -30.83
CA THR A 97 15.43 14.27 -31.53
C THR A 97 15.04 15.02 -32.80
N GLU A 98 15.54 16.26 -32.94
CA GLU A 98 15.48 17.07 -34.17
C GLU A 98 16.33 16.45 -35.29
#